data_AF-J0CQW3-F1
#
_entry.id   AF-J0CQW3-F1
#
_cell.length_a   1.000
_cell.length_b   1.000
_cell.length_c   1.000
_cell.angle_alpha   90.00
_cell.angle_beta   90.00
_cell.angle_gamma   90.00
#
_symmetry.space_group_name_H-M   'P 1'
#
loop_
_entity.id
_entity.type
_entity.pdbx_description
1 polymer ?
#
loop_
_entity_poly.entity_id
_entity_poly.type
_entity_poly.pdbx_seq_one_letter_code
_entity_poly.pdbx_strand_id
1 'polypeptide(L)'
;MVPRERLVWEILPFVLVFLTFPDLQCLAKTCNSCHTLLDIKLHRLYNIDAFLAELFNHPAEFRYLQACTGLLVSGSQALQFLDRNRYGSADVDLYVGARAAFVVVDWLLLRGYVLLSQRSPFRHERASCMAEVLRHARVPGSSYFLRQGHALYQFTSPCGRRKIDLIVATRSALSAVLDFHSSKSFTSPVTNPLLTTLHPQRP
;
A
#
# COMPACT_ATOMS: atom_id res chain seq x y z
N MET A 1 8.00 -29.08 -41.41
CA MET A 1 7.10 -29.13 -40.22
C MET A 1 7.89 -28.62 -39.03
N VAL A 2 7.46 -27.53 -38.41
CA VAL A 2 8.06 -27.07 -37.15
C VAL A 2 7.60 -28.03 -36.04
N PRO A 3 8.49 -28.55 -35.18
CA PRO A 3 8.09 -29.42 -34.08
C PRO A 3 7.08 -28.70 -33.19
N ARG A 4 5.94 -29.33 -32.86
CA ARG A 4 4.87 -28.71 -32.06
C ARG A 4 5.36 -28.15 -30.72
N GLU A 5 6.40 -28.75 -30.15
CA GLU A 5 7.05 -28.29 -28.91
C GLU A 5 7.67 -26.90 -29.06
N ARG A 6 8.24 -26.57 -30.23
CA ARG A 6 8.87 -25.27 -30.48
C ARG A 6 7.85 -24.13 -30.46
N LEU A 7 6.65 -24.38 -30.99
CA LEU A 7 5.57 -23.39 -31.01
C LEU A 7 5.13 -23.01 -29.58
N VAL A 8 5.03 -23.99 -28.68
CA VAL A 8 4.64 -23.73 -27.27
C VAL A 8 5.64 -22.78 -26.61
N TRP A 9 6.94 -23.01 -26.77
CA TRP A 9 7.97 -22.17 -26.18
C TRP A 9 8.05 -20.77 -26.82
N GLU A 10 7.64 -20.62 -28.07
CA GLU A 10 7.56 -19.33 -28.75
C GLU A 10 6.37 -18.48 -28.25
N ILE A 11 5.21 -19.09 -28.00
CA ILE A 11 4.01 -18.36 -27.54
C ILE A 11 3.98 -18.15 -26.02
N LEU A 12 4.60 -19.05 -25.25
CA LEU A 12 4.52 -19.06 -23.79
C LEU A 12 4.91 -17.70 -23.16
N PRO A 13 6.00 -17.03 -23.57
CA PRO A 13 6.35 -15.70 -23.05
C PRO A 13 5.22 -14.65 -23.15
N PHE A 14 4.38 -14.73 -24.18
CA PHE A 14 3.25 -13.83 -24.38
C PHE A 14 2.08 -14.21 -23.47
N VAL A 15 1.83 -15.51 -23.30
CA VAL A 15 0.79 -16.03 -22.39
C VAL A 15 1.06 -15.64 -20.93
N LEU A 16 2.32 -15.64 -20.49
CA LEU A 16 2.70 -15.28 -19.12
C LEU A 16 2.25 -13.86 -18.70
N VAL A 17 2.05 -12.95 -19.66
CA VAL A 17 1.57 -11.59 -19.38
C VAL A 17 0.13 -11.60 -18.85
N PHE A 18 -0.67 -12.62 -19.20
CA PHE A 18 -2.08 -12.71 -18.82
C PHE A 18 -2.34 -13.54 -17.56
N LEU A 19 -1.34 -14.29 -17.09
CA LEU A 19 -1.47 -15.15 -15.90
C LEU A 19 -1.29 -14.35 -14.61
N THR A 20 -2.15 -14.56 -13.61
CA THR A 20 -2.02 -13.89 -12.30
C THR A 20 -0.76 -14.38 -11.56
N PHE A 21 -0.32 -13.67 -10.52
CA PHE A 21 0.84 -14.10 -9.73
C PHE A 21 0.69 -15.54 -9.19
N PRO A 22 -0.46 -15.95 -8.61
CA PRO A 22 -0.69 -17.35 -8.25
C PRO A 22 -0.54 -18.34 -9.42
N ASP A 23 -1.09 -18.01 -10.59
CA ASP A 23 -1.01 -18.89 -11.78
C ASP A 23 0.42 -19.06 -12.27
N LEU A 24 1.20 -17.98 -12.26
CA LEU A 24 2.63 -18.01 -12.58
C LEU A 24 3.39 -18.94 -11.62
N GLN A 25 3.11 -18.82 -10.31
CA GLN A 25 3.73 -19.70 -9.29
C GLN A 25 3.35 -21.17 -9.48
N CYS A 26 2.09 -21.46 -9.82
CA CYS A 26 1.65 -22.81 -10.15
C CYS A 26 2.40 -23.34 -11.38
N LEU A 27 2.52 -22.53 -12.45
CA LEU A 27 3.21 -22.91 -13.67
C LEU A 27 4.71 -23.20 -13.43
N ALA A 28 5.40 -22.39 -12.64
CA ALA A 28 6.80 -22.64 -12.31
C ALA A 28 7.04 -23.94 -11.55
N LYS A 29 6.04 -24.46 -10.84
CA LYS A 29 6.13 -25.75 -10.14
C LYS A 29 5.92 -26.97 -11.03
N THR A 30 5.51 -26.78 -12.29
CA THR A 30 5.22 -27.90 -13.21
C THR A 30 6.48 -28.56 -13.77
N CYS A 31 7.48 -27.76 -14.17
CA CYS A 31 8.75 -28.26 -14.69
C CYS A 31 9.88 -27.23 -14.58
N ASN A 32 11.13 -27.71 -14.65
CA ASN A 32 12.32 -26.86 -14.55
C ASN A 32 12.39 -25.79 -15.66
N SER A 33 11.96 -26.12 -16.88
CA SER A 33 11.96 -25.15 -17.99
C SER A 33 11.02 -23.98 -17.74
N CYS A 34 9.81 -24.25 -17.24
CA CYS A 34 8.85 -23.21 -16.83
C CYS A 34 9.38 -22.40 -15.65
N HIS A 35 10.00 -23.05 -14.67
CA HIS A 35 10.63 -22.37 -13.54
C HIS A 35 11.69 -21.36 -14.01
N THR A 36 12.65 -21.80 -14.82
CA THR A 36 13.74 -20.95 -15.35
C THR A 36 13.20 -19.82 -16.23
N LEU A 37 12.23 -20.12 -17.11
CA LEU A 37 11.60 -19.10 -17.93
C LEU A 37 10.89 -18.04 -17.07
N LEU A 38 10.19 -18.47 -16.03
CA LEU A 38 9.48 -17.55 -15.14
C LEU A 38 10.45 -16.70 -14.34
N ASP A 39 11.54 -17.26 -13.82
CA ASP A 39 12.57 -16.51 -13.10
C ASP A 39 13.14 -15.34 -13.95
N ILE A 40 13.37 -15.61 -15.24
CA ILE A 40 13.77 -14.60 -16.23
C ILE A 40 12.62 -13.65 -16.59
N LYS A 41 11.35 -14.01 -16.42
CA LYS A 41 10.23 -13.12 -16.76
C LYS A 41 9.73 -12.28 -15.59
N LEU A 42 9.83 -12.77 -14.35
CA LEU A 42 9.31 -12.08 -13.17
C LEU A 42 9.92 -10.68 -13.02
N HIS A 43 11.22 -10.52 -13.22
CA HIS A 43 11.87 -9.21 -13.12
C HIS A 43 11.35 -8.20 -14.14
N ARG A 44 10.84 -8.66 -15.30
CA ARG A 44 10.24 -7.80 -16.33
C ARG A 44 8.77 -7.52 -16.05
N LEU A 45 8.05 -8.52 -15.57
CA LEU A 45 6.63 -8.40 -15.22
C LEU A 45 6.41 -7.52 -13.98
N TYR A 46 7.35 -7.55 -13.04
CA TYR A 46 7.30 -6.85 -11.76
C TYR A 46 8.53 -5.94 -11.59
N ASN A 47 8.68 -4.99 -12.51
CA ASN A 47 9.77 -4.01 -12.47
C ASN A 47 9.48 -2.92 -11.42
N ILE A 48 10.05 -3.09 -10.22
CA ILE A 48 9.85 -2.15 -9.11
C ILE A 48 10.41 -0.76 -9.40
N ASP A 49 11.49 -0.65 -10.16
CA ASP A 49 12.12 0.63 -10.47
C ASP A 49 11.26 1.46 -11.42
N ALA A 50 10.69 0.81 -12.44
CA ALA A 50 9.71 1.43 -13.34
C ALA A 50 8.46 1.86 -12.57
N PHE A 51 7.94 1.01 -11.69
CA PHE A 51 6.79 1.33 -10.85
C PHE A 51 7.04 2.55 -9.95
N LEU A 52 8.19 2.62 -9.29
CA LEU A 52 8.52 3.76 -8.43
C LEU A 52 8.84 5.02 -9.22
N ALA A 53 9.43 4.90 -10.41
CA ALA A 53 9.67 6.04 -11.31
C ALA A 53 8.36 6.66 -11.78
N GLU A 54 7.29 5.87 -11.90
CA GLU A 54 5.96 6.42 -12.14
C GLU A 54 5.48 7.23 -10.95
N LEU A 55 5.77 6.82 -9.71
CA LEU A 55 5.24 7.43 -8.48
C LEU A 55 6.02 8.66 -7.97
N PHE A 56 7.35 8.60 -8.05
CA PHE A 56 8.28 9.55 -7.43
C PHE A 56 9.31 10.04 -8.45
N ASN A 57 9.71 11.30 -8.33
CA ASN A 57 10.75 11.88 -9.20
C ASN A 57 12.15 11.29 -8.92
N HIS A 58 12.39 10.78 -7.70
CA HIS A 58 13.67 10.24 -7.26
C HIS A 58 13.51 8.78 -6.77
N PRO A 59 13.23 7.82 -7.68
CA PRO A 59 12.88 6.45 -7.30
C PRO A 59 14.02 5.70 -6.61
N ALA A 60 15.28 5.91 -7.02
CA ALA A 60 16.44 5.28 -6.39
C ALA A 60 16.65 5.76 -4.94
N GLU A 61 16.47 7.05 -4.68
CA GLU A 61 16.52 7.59 -3.31
C GLU A 61 15.37 7.06 -2.46
N PHE A 62 14.18 6.93 -3.05
CA PHE A 62 13.04 6.33 -2.37
C PHE A 62 13.32 4.85 -2.03
N ARG A 63 13.92 4.06 -2.93
CA ARG A 63 14.37 2.68 -2.64
C ARG A 63 15.34 2.63 -1.47
N TYR A 64 16.30 3.56 -1.41
CA TYR A 64 17.22 3.67 -0.29
C TYR A 64 16.49 4.02 1.02
N LEU A 65 15.53 4.96 0.96
CA LEU A 65 14.67 5.30 2.09
C LEU A 65 13.87 4.09 2.58
N GLN A 66 13.29 3.28 1.67
CA GLN A 66 12.61 2.04 2.02
C GLN A 66 13.52 1.07 2.76
N ALA A 67 14.74 0.85 2.26
CA ALA A 67 15.71 -0.04 2.88
C ALA A 67 16.10 0.42 4.29
N CYS A 68 16.25 1.73 4.51
CA CYS A 68 16.67 2.27 5.81
C CYS A 68 15.54 2.33 6.85
N THR A 69 14.30 2.52 6.42
CA THR A 69 13.17 2.85 7.32
C THR A 69 12.13 1.74 7.45
N GLY A 70 12.18 0.73 6.57
CA GLY A 70 11.11 -0.26 6.43
C GLY A 70 9.82 0.33 5.85
N LEU A 71 9.91 1.44 5.12
CA LEU A 71 8.78 2.10 4.45
C LEU A 71 8.16 1.20 3.38
N LEU A 72 6.85 1.00 3.47
CA LEU A 72 6.08 0.18 2.55
C LEU A 72 5.15 1.04 1.70
N VAL A 73 5.06 0.73 0.42
CA VAL A 73 3.97 1.18 -0.45
C VAL A 73 2.82 0.19 -0.31
N SER A 74 1.61 0.68 -0.14
CA SER A 74 0.41 -0.15 0.06
C SER A 74 -0.77 0.37 -0.77
N GLY A 75 -1.97 -0.09 -0.44
CA GLY A 75 -3.21 0.37 -1.03
C GLY A 75 -3.33 0.06 -2.52
N SER A 76 -4.02 0.95 -3.23
CA SER A 76 -4.35 0.78 -4.65
C SER A 76 -3.11 0.70 -5.53
N GLN A 77 -2.04 1.43 -5.22
CA GLN A 77 -0.80 1.38 -6.00
C GLN A 77 -0.09 0.02 -5.87
N ALA A 78 -0.07 -0.58 -4.66
CA ALA A 78 0.49 -1.91 -4.48
C ALA A 78 -0.34 -2.99 -5.21
N LEU A 79 -1.67 -2.87 -5.20
CA LEU A 79 -2.54 -3.77 -5.95
C LEU A 79 -2.32 -3.65 -7.45
N GLN A 80 -2.24 -2.42 -8.00
CA GLN A 80 -1.95 -2.20 -9.41
C GLN A 80 -0.62 -2.84 -9.85
N PHE A 81 0.41 -2.78 -8.99
CA PHE A 81 1.68 -3.45 -9.24
C PHE A 81 1.54 -4.98 -9.27
N LEU A 82 0.84 -5.57 -8.30
CA LEU A 82 0.69 -7.02 -8.18
C LEU A 82 -0.23 -7.61 -9.27
N ASP A 83 -1.33 -6.93 -9.56
CA ASP A 83 -2.32 -7.32 -10.57
C ASP A 83 -1.88 -6.95 -11.99
N ARG A 84 -0.87 -6.08 -12.14
CA ARG A 84 -0.39 -5.51 -13.41
C ARG A 84 -1.51 -4.84 -14.21
N ASN A 85 -2.48 -4.27 -13.51
CA ASN A 85 -3.61 -3.53 -14.07
C ASN A 85 -3.59 -2.10 -13.56
N ARG A 86 -3.96 -1.12 -14.41
CA ARG A 86 -4.01 0.30 -14.03
C ARG A 86 -5.44 0.67 -13.60
N TYR A 87 -5.56 1.20 -12.39
CA TYR A 87 -6.82 1.66 -11.80
C TYR A 87 -6.79 3.18 -11.64
N GLY A 88 -6.83 3.94 -12.75
CA GLY A 88 -6.91 5.41 -12.72
C GLY A 88 -5.80 6.12 -11.93
N SER A 89 -5.96 7.41 -11.62
CA SER A 89 -5.06 8.08 -10.68
C SER A 89 -5.47 7.73 -9.26
N ALA A 90 -4.61 7.06 -8.53
CA ALA A 90 -4.86 6.72 -7.15
C ALA A 90 -3.81 7.36 -6.23
N ASP A 91 -4.27 7.72 -5.03
CA ASP A 91 -3.42 8.19 -3.94
C ASP A 91 -2.32 7.17 -3.64
N VAL A 92 -1.16 7.65 -3.20
CA VAL A 92 -0.05 6.79 -2.79
C VAL A 92 -0.11 6.57 -1.29
N ASP A 93 -0.37 5.33 -0.89
CA ASP A 93 -0.42 4.96 0.52
C ASP A 93 0.93 4.43 0.99
N LEU A 94 1.50 5.10 1.99
CA LEU A 94 2.80 4.80 2.56
C LEU A 94 2.65 4.38 4.03
N TYR A 95 3.34 3.32 4.44
CA TYR A 95 3.33 2.83 5.81
C TYR A 95 4.74 2.78 6.39
N VAL A 96 4.93 3.35 7.58
CA VAL A 96 6.23 3.36 8.26
C VAL A 96 6.09 3.15 9.76
N GLY A 97 7.12 2.60 10.40
CA GLY A 97 7.19 2.55 11.85
C GLY A 97 7.43 3.94 12.47
N ALA A 98 6.83 4.22 13.62
CA ALA A 98 6.92 5.51 14.31
C ALA A 98 8.37 5.99 14.51
N ARG A 99 9.28 5.08 14.86
CA ARG A 99 10.70 5.41 15.07
C ARG A 99 11.38 6.00 13.83
N ALA A 100 10.97 5.60 12.63
CA ALA A 100 11.57 6.04 11.37
C ALA A 100 10.71 7.10 10.64
N ALA A 101 9.54 7.45 11.17
CA ALA A 101 8.60 8.36 10.52
C ALA A 101 9.19 9.74 10.24
N PHE A 102 9.97 10.28 11.18
CA PHE A 102 10.58 11.60 11.02
C PHE A 102 11.52 11.67 9.80
N VAL A 103 12.27 10.59 9.52
CA VAL A 103 13.17 10.50 8.35
C VAL A 103 12.37 10.55 7.05
N VAL A 104 11.22 9.86 7.00
CA VAL A 104 10.35 9.84 5.82
C VAL A 104 9.68 11.19 5.61
N VAL A 105 9.19 11.82 6.69
CA VAL A 105 8.60 13.16 6.63
C VAL A 105 9.62 14.18 6.14
N ASP A 106 10.83 14.17 6.69
CA ASP A 106 11.91 15.07 6.28
C ASP A 106 12.28 14.86 4.80
N TRP A 107 12.41 13.60 4.35
CA TRP A 107 12.66 13.29 2.95
C TRP A 107 11.58 13.84 2.01
N LEU A 108 10.30 13.72 2.38
CA LEU A 108 9.18 14.27 1.61
C LEU A 108 9.26 15.80 1.53
N LEU A 109 9.46 16.48 2.67
CA LEU A 109 9.56 17.94 2.71
C LEU A 109 10.77 18.45 1.90
N LEU A 110 11.93 17.80 2.02
CA LEU A 110 13.14 18.13 1.27
C LEU A 110 13.00 17.95 -0.24
N ARG A 111 12.05 17.14 -0.70
CA ARG A 111 11.72 16.94 -2.12
C ARG A 111 10.53 17.78 -2.59
N GLY A 112 10.11 18.75 -1.77
CA GLY A 112 9.08 19.73 -2.12
C GLY A 112 7.65 19.21 -2.00
N TYR A 113 7.45 18.04 -1.38
CA TYR A 113 6.10 17.62 -1.02
C TYR A 113 5.56 18.54 0.07
N VAL A 114 4.32 18.98 -0.10
CA VAL A 114 3.69 19.91 0.84
C VAL A 114 2.78 19.11 1.76
N LEU A 115 3.00 19.23 3.07
CA LEU A 115 2.10 18.68 4.08
C LEU A 115 0.76 19.42 3.98
N LEU A 116 -0.31 18.71 3.64
CA LEU A 116 -1.66 19.23 3.61
C LEU A 116 -2.13 19.38 5.07
N SER A 117 -2.37 20.63 5.45
CA SER A 117 -2.46 21.09 6.85
C SER A 117 -3.41 20.27 7.74
N GLN A 118 -2.91 20.05 8.97
CA GLN A 118 -3.56 19.45 10.12
C GLN A 118 -4.76 20.27 10.61
N ARG A 119 -5.93 19.63 10.79
CA ARG A 119 -6.81 19.95 11.93
C ARG A 119 -6.39 19.12 13.15
N SER A 120 -5.11 19.21 13.51
CA SER A 120 -4.53 18.74 14.77
C SER A 120 -3.51 19.78 15.25
N PRO A 121 -3.26 19.90 16.56
CA PRO A 121 -2.90 21.18 17.22
C PRO A 121 -1.43 21.63 17.09
N PHE A 122 -0.61 21.04 16.22
CA PHE A 122 0.82 21.34 16.18
C PHE A 122 1.15 22.54 15.30
N ARG A 123 0.99 23.72 15.89
CA ARG A 123 1.68 24.94 15.45
C ARG A 123 3.14 24.82 15.89
N HIS A 124 4.06 25.07 14.96
CA HIS A 124 5.52 25.20 15.12
C HIS A 124 6.07 25.08 16.56
N GLU A 125 6.55 23.89 16.93
CA GLU A 125 7.60 23.80 17.94
C GLU A 125 8.58 22.71 17.51
N ARG A 126 9.83 23.12 17.31
CA ARG A 126 10.94 22.23 17.03
C ARG A 126 11.04 21.26 18.20
N ALA A 127 11.05 19.96 17.90
CA ALA A 127 11.38 18.89 18.83
C ALA A 127 10.51 18.84 20.11
N SER A 128 9.39 18.15 20.06
CA SER A 128 8.84 17.51 21.27
C SER A 128 8.26 16.14 20.95
N CYS A 129 8.91 15.15 21.56
CA CYS A 129 8.56 13.75 21.81
C CYS A 129 7.57 13.06 20.83
N MET A 130 8.07 12.01 20.16
CA MET A 130 7.31 11.00 19.41
C MET A 130 6.05 10.48 20.15
N ALA A 131 6.00 10.61 21.48
CA ALA A 131 4.87 10.20 22.32
C ALA A 131 3.61 11.06 22.16
N GLU A 132 3.70 12.35 21.82
CA GLU A 132 2.51 13.20 21.60
C GLU A 132 1.89 12.99 20.21
N VAL A 133 2.73 12.62 19.24
CA VAL A 133 2.35 12.37 17.84
C VAL A 133 1.34 11.21 17.69
N LEU A 134 1.30 10.29 18.65
CA LEU A 134 0.49 9.06 18.59
C LEU A 134 -0.91 9.20 19.20
N ARG A 135 -1.31 10.40 19.61
CA ARG A 135 -2.65 10.66 20.13
C ARG A 135 -3.66 10.85 18.99
N HIS A 136 -4.34 9.75 18.67
CA HIS A 136 -5.68 9.63 18.09
C HIS A 136 -6.24 10.87 17.38
N ALA A 137 -6.36 10.81 16.06
CA ALA A 137 -7.28 11.66 15.33
C ALA A 137 -7.94 10.90 14.18
N ARG A 138 -9.27 10.83 14.21
CA ARG A 138 -10.08 10.63 13.01
C ARG A 138 -9.74 11.79 12.08
N VAL A 139 -9.03 11.58 10.98
CA VAL A 139 -8.77 12.64 10.00
C VAL A 139 -10.04 12.84 9.18
N PRO A 140 -10.76 13.97 9.31
CA PRO A 140 -12.00 14.18 8.55
C PRO A 140 -11.69 14.16 7.04
N GLY A 141 -12.41 13.33 6.28
CA GLY A 141 -12.18 13.17 4.84
C GLY A 141 -11.17 12.07 4.47
N SER A 142 -10.57 11.38 5.44
CA SER A 142 -9.79 10.17 5.18
C SER A 142 -10.69 8.93 5.14
N SER A 143 -10.44 8.02 4.18
CA SER A 143 -11.07 6.69 4.13
C SER A 143 -10.48 5.71 5.16
N TYR A 144 -9.45 6.12 5.90
CA TYR A 144 -8.77 5.30 6.89
C TYR A 144 -9.42 5.37 8.27
N PHE A 145 -9.79 4.22 8.81
CA PHE A 145 -10.05 4.05 10.24
C PHE A 145 -8.72 3.76 10.95
N LEU A 146 -8.10 4.79 11.53
CA LEU A 146 -6.86 4.63 12.28
C LEU A 146 -7.12 3.94 13.63
N ARG A 147 -6.35 2.88 13.91
CA ARG A 147 -6.34 2.23 15.22
C ARG A 147 -5.48 3.03 16.21
N GLN A 148 -5.62 2.70 17.50
CA GLN A 148 -4.77 3.26 18.53
C GLN A 148 -3.29 3.04 18.24
N GLY A 149 -2.52 4.12 18.32
CA GLY A 149 -1.10 4.11 17.99
C GLY A 149 -0.80 4.17 16.48
N HIS A 150 -1.77 4.55 15.65
CA HIS A 150 -1.54 4.94 14.25
C HIS A 150 -1.76 6.45 14.08
N ALA A 151 -0.97 7.10 13.23
CA ALA A 151 -1.15 8.48 12.80
C ALA A 151 -1.17 8.57 11.27
N LEU A 152 -1.86 9.56 10.71
CA LEU A 152 -1.92 9.81 9.26
C LEU A 152 -1.43 11.22 8.96
N TYR A 153 -0.50 11.31 8.01
CA TYR A 153 -0.01 12.56 7.45
C TYR A 153 -0.31 12.58 5.96
N GLN A 154 -0.90 13.66 5.47
CA GLN A 154 -1.27 13.79 4.07
C GLN A 154 -0.34 14.79 3.41
N PHE A 155 0.28 14.41 2.31
CA PHE A 155 1.11 15.28 1.50
C PHE A 155 0.54 15.39 0.09
N THR A 156 0.85 16.49 -0.58
CA THR A 156 0.68 16.61 -2.02
C THR A 156 2.03 16.71 -2.70
N SER A 157 2.14 16.11 -3.88
CA SER A 157 3.29 16.23 -4.76
C SER A 157 3.59 17.70 -5.09
N PRO A 158 4.85 18.05 -5.42
CA PRO A 158 5.21 19.42 -5.81
C PRO A 158 4.36 19.98 -6.97
N CYS A 159 3.91 19.11 -7.88
CA CYS A 159 3.06 19.48 -9.02
C CYS A 159 1.54 19.43 -8.72
N GLY A 160 1.15 19.11 -7.49
CA GLY A 160 -0.25 19.02 -7.05
C GLY A 160 -1.06 17.85 -7.61
N ARG A 161 -0.45 16.97 -8.41
CA ARG A 161 -1.16 15.90 -9.15
C ARG A 161 -1.42 14.66 -8.33
N ARG A 162 -0.65 14.41 -7.27
CA ARG A 162 -0.76 13.21 -6.45
C ARG A 162 -0.77 13.53 -4.98
N LYS A 163 -1.66 12.84 -4.27
CA LYS A 163 -1.72 12.83 -2.82
C LYS A 163 -0.97 11.61 -2.29
N ILE A 164 -0.25 11.80 -1.20
CA ILE A 164 0.44 10.77 -0.44
C ILE A 164 -0.18 10.72 0.94
N ASP A 165 -0.69 9.55 1.32
CA ASP A 165 -1.15 9.27 2.68
C ASP A 165 -0.05 8.47 3.39
N LEU A 166 0.65 9.10 4.34
CA LEU A 166 1.67 8.47 5.17
C LEU A 166 1.07 8.03 6.50
N ILE A 167 0.87 6.73 6.65
CA ILE A 167 0.42 6.06 7.86
C ILE A 167 1.63 5.68 8.70
N VAL A 168 1.67 6.20 9.91
CA VAL A 168 2.71 5.93 10.90
C VAL A 168 2.16 4.95 11.93
N ALA A 169 2.83 3.82 12.11
CA ALA A 169 2.40 2.75 13.01
C ALA A 169 3.37 2.56 14.19
N THR A 170 2.83 2.36 15.40
CA THR A 170 3.63 2.10 16.61
C THR A 170 4.37 0.77 16.61
N ARG A 171 3.77 -0.28 16.03
CA ARG A 171 4.35 -1.64 16.04
C ARG A 171 5.27 -1.86 14.84
N SER A 172 4.69 -2.02 13.65
CA SER A 172 5.41 -2.13 12.38
C SER A 172 4.53 -1.71 11.21
N ALA A 173 5.16 -1.27 10.12
CA ALA A 173 4.47 -0.93 8.88
C ALA A 173 3.66 -2.12 8.34
N LEU A 174 4.24 -3.32 8.34
CA LEU A 174 3.58 -4.54 7.86
C LEU A 174 2.35 -4.90 8.69
N SER A 175 2.43 -4.82 10.02
CA SER A 175 1.28 -5.07 10.89
C SER A 175 0.13 -4.11 10.57
N ALA A 176 0.44 -2.83 10.37
CA ALA A 176 -0.58 -1.83 10.05
C ALA A 176 -1.24 -2.07 8.69
N VAL A 177 -0.48 -2.52 7.69
CA VAL A 177 -1.03 -2.96 6.39
C VAL A 177 -1.99 -4.15 6.60
N LEU A 178 -1.56 -5.19 7.30
CA LEU A 178 -2.37 -6.39 7.52
C LEU A 178 -3.64 -6.10 8.34
N ASP A 179 -3.55 -5.25 9.36
CA ASP A 179 -4.68 -4.84 10.22
C ASP A 179 -5.76 -4.08 9.43
N PHE A 180 -5.36 -3.27 8.44
CA PHE A 180 -6.32 -2.57 7.57
C PHE A 180 -7.16 -3.56 6.76
N HIS A 181 -6.51 -4.61 6.23
CA HIS A 181 -7.17 -5.61 5.41
C HIS A 181 -7.99 -6.63 6.22
N SER A 182 -7.62 -6.92 7.48
CA SER A 182 -8.42 -7.80 8.35
C SER A 182 -9.74 -7.17 8.81
N SER A 183 -9.80 -5.83 8.84
CA SER A 183 -10.97 -5.08 9.35
C SER A 183 -12.10 -4.95 8.31
N LYS A 184 -11.81 -5.13 7.02
CA LYS A 184 -12.82 -5.03 5.94
C LYS A 184 -13.63 -6.31 5.74
N SER A 185 -13.29 -7.41 6.42
CA SER A 185 -13.95 -8.72 6.23
C SER A 185 -14.79 -9.20 7.42
N PHE A 186 -14.95 -8.41 8.48
CA PHE A 186 -15.68 -8.87 9.67
C PHE A 186 -16.51 -7.77 10.34
N THR A 187 -17.46 -7.18 9.61
CA THR A 187 -18.74 -6.68 10.15
C THR A 187 -19.67 -6.38 8.97
N SER A 188 -20.33 -7.40 8.44
CA SER A 188 -21.69 -7.17 7.94
C SER A 188 -22.58 -7.36 9.16
N PRO A 189 -23.26 -6.33 9.70
CA PRO A 189 -24.38 -6.60 10.56
C PRO A 189 -25.42 -7.25 9.66
N VAL A 190 -25.64 -8.55 9.82
CA VAL A 190 -26.93 -9.13 9.47
C VAL A 190 -27.92 -8.46 10.40
N THR A 191 -28.44 -7.31 10.00
CA THR A 191 -29.65 -6.75 10.56
C THR A 191 -30.73 -7.76 10.25
N ASN A 192 -31.09 -8.55 11.26
CA ASN A 192 -32.28 -9.39 11.26
C ASN A 192 -33.39 -8.55 11.92
N PRO A 193 -34.27 -7.88 11.15
CA PRO A 193 -35.21 -6.92 11.72
C PRO A 193 -36.51 -7.64 12.12
N LEU A 194 -36.46 -8.61 13.06
CA LEU A 194 -37.68 -9.31 13.48
C LEU A 194 -37.71 -9.81 14.94
N LEU A 195 -36.89 -9.27 15.86
CA LEU A 195 -36.86 -9.81 17.24
C LEU A 195 -36.79 -8.81 18.40
N THR A 196 -37.21 -7.56 18.21
CA THR A 196 -37.35 -6.61 19.34
C THR A 196 -38.64 -5.81 19.26
N THR A 197 -39.76 -6.47 19.54
CA THR A 197 -40.95 -5.88 20.16
C THR A 197 -41.74 -7.02 20.76
N LEU A 198 -41.63 -7.20 22.08
CA LEU A 198 -42.66 -7.70 22.99
C LEU A 198 -42.01 -7.98 24.36
N HIS A 199 -41.90 -6.95 25.19
CA HIS A 199 -42.12 -7.14 26.62
C HIS A 199 -43.07 -6.06 27.14
N PRO A 200 -44.06 -6.43 27.96
CA PRO A 200 -45.21 -5.59 28.27
C PRO A 200 -44.89 -4.61 29.40
N GLN A 201 -45.41 -3.40 29.28
CA GLN A 201 -45.53 -2.46 30.39
C GLN A 201 -46.58 -3.00 31.37
N ARG A 202 -46.25 -3.01 32.66
CA ARG A 202 -47.23 -3.09 33.75
C ARG A 202 -47.09 -1.85 34.63
N PRO A 203 -48.21 -1.36 35.17
CA PRO A 203 -48.38 -0.03 35.74
C PRO A 203 -47.62 0.20 37.05
#